data_AF-A0A0P1A5Q3-F1
#
_entry.id   AF-A0A0P1A5Q3-F1
#
_cell.length_a   1.000
_cell.length_b   1.000
_cell.length_c   1.000
_cell.angle_alpha   90.00
_cell.angle_beta   90.00
_cell.angle_gamma   90.00
#
_symmetry.space_group_name_H-M   'P 1'
#
loop_
_entity.id
_entity.type
_entity.pdbx_description
1 polymer ?
#
loop_
_entity_poly.entity_id
_entity_poly.type
_entity_poly.pdbx_seq_one_letter_code
_entity_poly.pdbx_strand_id
1 'polypeptide(L)'
;MLADASLEELETRLVTFTEQLQNIHELLQSDPTNVEFLSIAKDLVEVIQLTKETIDLKVNAATSNESVSLETPHEQYQEKLQVELKFMPGSMVEAIQQDVWYPAYVNSVTSDNDYNLTFLGFGTTAKWKEDALRAIEVDVEQAAKLPPKEDIVEGMKCQAKYYVDAVIYPCSITKVTELGFQVLFDGYGNSEEVPYEYLRPAAAPLEAEVSTAAAENSITNTVDGAPANGDTATAPKVAPAVIHKPIKIPENLQILPTDTEAEKERKRKRLRAIKSLNRHKNIDNERNIKQHDWKAFQYKAKKKGLRKGVSGVLSKRGSSMFASPDTVQGRVGVVGSGQGMTDFQDTRIKKFKQA
;
A
#
# COMPACT_ATOMS: atom_id res chain seq x y z
N MET A 1 26.36 -12.64 41.20
CA MET A 1 27.64 -13.28 40.80
C MET A 1 27.37 -14.02 39.51
N LEU A 2 27.61 -13.38 38.37
CA LEU A 2 27.56 -14.06 37.08
C LEU A 2 28.87 -14.81 36.93
N ALA A 3 28.81 -16.13 36.99
CA ALA A 3 29.98 -16.98 36.75
C ALA A 3 30.49 -16.70 35.33
N ASP A 4 31.78 -16.37 35.22
CA ASP A 4 32.48 -16.36 33.94
C ASP A 4 32.57 -17.81 33.45
N ALA A 5 31.51 -18.31 32.81
CA ALA A 5 31.51 -19.62 32.15
C ALA A 5 32.60 -19.60 31.06
N SER A 6 33.38 -20.68 30.89
CA SER A 6 34.37 -20.70 29.81
C SER A 6 33.70 -20.72 28.44
N LEU A 7 34.43 -20.34 27.37
CA LEU A 7 33.92 -20.41 26.00
C LEU A 7 33.46 -21.84 25.66
N GLU A 8 34.28 -22.84 25.99
CA GLU A 8 33.97 -24.27 25.79
C GLU A 8 32.72 -24.71 26.56
N GLU A 9 32.50 -24.18 27.76
CA GLU A 9 31.30 -24.47 28.54
C GLU A 9 30.03 -23.87 27.89
N LEU A 10 30.14 -22.71 27.26
CA LEU A 10 29.02 -22.12 26.52
C LEU A 10 28.73 -22.88 25.22
N GLU A 11 29.75 -23.34 24.50
CA GLU A 11 29.60 -24.16 23.30
C GLU A 11 28.95 -25.51 23.60
N THR A 12 29.42 -26.20 24.65
CA THR A 12 28.81 -27.47 25.10
C THR A 12 27.35 -27.27 25.52
N ARG A 13 27.04 -26.20 26.28
CA ARG A 13 25.66 -25.85 26.63
C ARG A 13 24.81 -25.58 25.39
N LEU A 14 25.32 -24.84 24.41
CA LEU A 14 24.62 -24.58 23.15
C LEU A 14 24.24 -25.89 22.46
N VAL A 15 25.17 -26.83 22.34
CA VAL A 15 24.89 -28.16 21.77
C VAL A 15 23.78 -28.87 22.55
N THR A 16 23.85 -28.90 23.87
CA THR A 16 22.80 -29.54 24.69
C THR A 16 21.42 -28.88 24.53
N PHE A 17 21.36 -27.54 24.45
CA PHE A 17 20.09 -26.83 24.24
C PHE A 17 19.52 -27.10 22.85
N THR A 18 20.36 -27.19 21.82
CA THR A 18 19.89 -27.54 20.46
C THR A 18 19.35 -28.96 20.38
N GLU A 19 19.96 -29.92 21.09
CA GLU A 19 19.48 -31.30 21.16
C GLU A 19 18.13 -31.38 21.90
N GLN A 20 17.99 -30.65 23.01
CA GLN A 20 16.72 -30.55 23.74
C GLN A 20 15.61 -29.96 22.86
N LEU A 21 15.91 -28.96 22.03
CA LEU A 21 14.96 -28.35 21.12
C LEU A 21 14.50 -29.35 20.06
N GLN A 22 15.42 -30.12 19.51
CA GLN A 22 15.12 -31.16 18.53
C GLN A 22 14.19 -32.23 19.13
N ASN A 23 14.46 -32.68 20.35
CA ASN A 23 13.60 -33.65 21.05
C ASN A 23 12.18 -33.10 21.28
N ILE A 24 12.05 -31.81 21.65
CA ILE A 24 10.74 -31.17 21.82
C ILE A 24 10.02 -31.06 20.47
N HIS A 25 10.74 -30.75 19.40
CA HIS A 25 10.16 -30.68 18.06
C HIS A 25 9.65 -32.04 17.57
N GLU A 26 10.34 -33.13 17.91
CA GLU A 26 9.87 -34.49 17.65
C GLU A 26 8.58 -34.81 18.44
N LEU A 27 8.50 -34.41 19.71
CA LEU A 27 7.28 -34.56 20.52
C LEU A 27 6.12 -33.71 19.98
N LEU A 28 6.41 -32.51 19.47
CA LEU A 28 5.43 -31.65 18.78
C LEU A 28 4.98 -32.23 17.45
N GLN A 29 5.77 -33.07 16.79
CA GLN A 29 5.36 -33.76 15.57
C GLN A 29 4.27 -34.80 15.85
N SER A 30 4.33 -35.46 17.01
CA SER A 30 3.24 -36.34 17.47
C SER A 30 2.03 -35.57 18.00
N ASP A 31 2.26 -34.50 18.78
CA ASP A 31 1.21 -33.70 19.41
C ASP A 31 1.37 -32.19 19.13
N PRO A 32 0.95 -31.71 17.94
CA PRO A 32 1.16 -30.32 17.51
C PRO A 32 0.42 -29.26 18.33
N THR A 33 -0.58 -29.67 19.12
CA THR A 33 -1.42 -28.77 19.92
C THR A 33 -0.99 -28.68 21.38
N ASN A 34 0.11 -29.34 21.77
CA ASN A 34 0.59 -29.30 23.14
C ASN A 34 1.18 -27.92 23.47
N VAL A 35 0.46 -27.17 24.29
CA VAL A 35 0.82 -25.79 24.67
C VAL A 35 2.10 -25.70 25.49
N GLU A 36 2.42 -26.73 26.28
CA GLU A 36 3.62 -26.76 27.13
C GLU A 36 4.87 -26.98 26.28
N PHE A 37 4.81 -27.88 25.29
CA PHE A 37 5.95 -28.05 24.38
C PHE A 37 6.17 -26.83 23.48
N LEU A 38 5.10 -26.12 23.11
CA LEU A 38 5.21 -24.86 22.36
C LEU A 38 5.80 -23.72 23.20
N SER A 39 5.51 -23.63 24.50
CA SER A 39 6.14 -22.65 25.38
C SER A 39 7.60 -22.99 25.62
N ILE A 40 7.91 -24.24 25.97
CA ILE A 40 9.29 -24.69 26.21
C ILE A 40 10.15 -24.51 24.95
N ALA A 41 9.62 -24.82 23.76
CA ALA A 41 10.33 -24.59 22.51
C ALA A 41 10.69 -23.10 22.30
N LYS A 42 9.79 -22.18 22.63
CA LYS A 42 10.05 -20.73 22.54
C LYS A 42 11.12 -20.30 23.52
N ASP A 43 11.00 -20.70 24.78
CA ASP A 43 11.95 -20.36 25.83
C ASP A 43 13.35 -20.91 25.50
N LEU A 44 13.43 -22.12 24.95
CA LEU A 44 14.70 -22.75 24.57
C LEU A 44 15.37 -22.08 23.37
N VAL A 45 14.59 -21.59 22.39
CA VAL A 45 15.10 -20.75 21.30
C VAL A 45 15.75 -19.48 21.84
N GLU A 46 15.11 -18.81 22.81
CA GLU A 46 15.63 -17.59 23.43
C GLU A 46 16.95 -17.86 24.18
N VAL A 47 17.02 -18.95 24.95
CA VAL A 47 18.25 -19.34 25.66
C VAL A 47 19.39 -19.64 24.69
N ILE A 48 19.12 -20.34 23.58
CA ILE A 48 20.12 -20.62 22.55
C ILE A 48 20.63 -19.32 21.93
N GLN A 49 19.75 -18.37 21.65
CA GLN A 49 20.12 -17.06 21.10
C GLN A 49 21.02 -16.28 22.07
N LEU A 50 20.63 -16.16 23.34
CA LEU A 50 21.43 -15.47 24.35
C LEU A 50 22.80 -16.14 24.56
N THR A 51 22.85 -17.47 24.49
CA THR A 51 24.10 -18.23 24.59
C THR A 51 25.02 -17.95 23.40
N LYS A 52 24.48 -17.91 22.18
CA LYS A 52 25.23 -17.52 20.96
C LYS A 52 25.79 -16.11 21.05
N GLU A 53 24.97 -15.15 21.45
CA GLU A 53 25.40 -13.76 21.64
C GLU A 53 26.53 -13.65 22.68
N THR A 54 26.45 -14.43 23.76
CA THR A 54 27.50 -14.47 24.79
C THR A 54 28.81 -15.06 24.26
N ILE A 55 28.74 -16.09 23.41
CA ILE A 55 29.91 -16.68 22.72
C ILE A 55 30.52 -15.64 21.78
N ASP A 56 29.72 -14.97 20.94
CA ASP A 56 30.20 -13.96 20.00
C ASP A 56 30.89 -12.79 20.72
N LEU A 57 30.34 -12.33 21.84
CA LEU A 57 30.97 -11.32 22.68
C LEU A 57 32.32 -11.79 23.25
N LYS A 58 32.44 -13.06 23.64
CA LYS A 58 33.70 -13.64 24.16
C LYS A 58 34.74 -13.84 23.08
N VAL A 59 34.34 -14.29 21.89
CA VAL A 59 35.23 -14.40 20.73
C VAL A 59 35.74 -13.01 20.33
N ASN A 60 34.84 -12.02 20.22
CA ASN A 60 35.23 -10.65 19.87
C ASN A 60 36.11 -9.99 20.95
N ALA A 61 35.84 -10.23 22.24
CA ALA A 61 36.67 -9.76 23.35
C ALA A 61 38.08 -10.40 23.35
N ALA A 62 38.20 -11.66 22.95
CA ALA A 62 39.49 -12.32 22.76
C ALA A 62 40.27 -11.77 21.55
N THR A 63 39.56 -11.28 20.53
CA THR A 63 40.15 -10.77 19.28
C THR A 63 40.61 -9.31 19.37
N SER A 64 40.13 -8.54 20.37
CA SER A 64 40.45 -7.12 20.55
C SER A 64 41.82 -6.79 21.20
N ASN A 65 42.68 -7.79 21.44
CA ASN A 65 43.99 -7.60 22.07
C ASN A 65 45.22 -7.70 21.14
N GLU A 66 45.06 -7.81 19.81
CA GLU A 66 46.21 -7.74 18.91
C GLU A 66 45.87 -6.96 17.62
N SER A 67 46.64 -5.92 17.36
CA SER A 67 46.38 -4.87 16.37
C SER A 67 46.73 -5.25 14.93
N VAL A 68 45.81 -4.91 14.00
CA VAL A 68 45.95 -4.36 12.63
C VAL A 68 47.09 -4.88 11.73
N SER A 69 46.72 -5.44 10.56
CA SER A 69 47.41 -5.27 9.25
C SER A 69 46.53 -5.80 8.11
N LEU A 70 46.39 -5.01 7.03
CA LEU A 70 45.82 -5.41 5.74
C LEU A 70 46.76 -6.40 5.04
N GLU A 71 46.22 -7.49 4.48
CA GLU A 71 46.48 -8.04 3.13
C GLU A 71 45.86 -9.44 2.99
N THR A 72 45.01 -9.63 1.98
CA THR A 72 44.68 -10.93 1.36
C THR A 72 45.82 -11.35 0.41
N PRO A 73 46.00 -12.64 -0.03
CA PRO A 73 44.94 -13.62 -0.36
C PRO A 73 45.22 -15.14 -0.14
N HIS A 74 44.10 -15.90 -0.13
CA HIS A 74 43.88 -17.34 -0.44
C HIS A 74 44.63 -18.39 0.40
N GLU A 75 44.09 -19.56 0.77
CA GLU A 75 42.83 -20.29 0.62
C GLU A 75 42.96 -21.50 1.57
N GLN A 76 41.84 -22.00 2.11
CA GLN A 76 41.41 -23.41 2.13
C GLN A 76 40.67 -23.81 3.42
N TYR A 77 39.45 -24.33 3.21
CA TYR A 77 38.60 -25.12 4.10
C TYR A 77 37.90 -24.43 5.28
N GLN A 78 36.76 -23.78 4.99
CA GLN A 78 35.47 -24.20 5.56
C GLN A 78 34.37 -24.01 4.52
N GLU A 79 33.80 -25.13 4.08
CA GLU A 79 32.64 -25.22 3.19
C GLU A 79 31.40 -24.77 3.99
N LYS A 80 31.21 -23.46 4.12
CA LYS A 80 29.97 -22.86 4.62
C LYS A 80 29.33 -22.22 3.40
N LEU A 81 28.20 -22.78 2.94
CA LEU A 81 27.32 -22.13 1.97
C LEU A 81 26.98 -20.72 2.47
N GLN A 82 27.78 -19.73 2.05
CA GLN A 82 27.40 -18.33 2.12
C GLN A 82 26.31 -18.17 1.08
N VAL A 83 25.06 -18.18 1.54
CA VAL A 83 23.96 -17.65 0.74
C VAL A 83 24.29 -16.18 0.55
N GLU A 84 24.78 -15.82 -0.64
CA GLU A 84 25.08 -14.45 -1.01
C GLU A 84 23.76 -13.69 -1.16
N LEU A 85 23.34 -13.06 -0.06
CA LEU A 85 22.11 -12.27 0.01
C LEU A 85 22.30 -10.99 -0.81
N LYS A 86 21.78 -10.95 -2.04
CA LYS A 86 21.88 -9.76 -2.91
C LYS A 86 21.16 -8.53 -2.33
N PHE A 87 20.09 -8.76 -1.58
CA PHE A 87 19.31 -7.71 -0.93
C PHE A 87 19.21 -7.96 0.57
N MET A 88 19.43 -6.91 1.37
CA MET A 88 19.34 -7.00 2.83
C MET A 88 17.92 -6.70 3.32
N PRO A 89 17.46 -7.33 4.42
CA PRO A 89 16.26 -6.89 5.14
C PRO A 89 16.34 -5.40 5.46
N GLY A 90 15.25 -4.67 5.24
CA GLY A 90 15.20 -3.22 5.38
C GLY A 90 15.47 -2.43 4.10
N SER A 91 15.92 -3.07 3.03
CA SER A 91 16.15 -2.41 1.73
C SER A 91 14.87 -2.26 0.91
N MET A 92 14.87 -1.27 0.00
CA MET A 92 13.82 -1.07 -1.00
C MET A 92 14.25 -1.68 -2.34
N VAL A 93 13.38 -2.50 -2.91
CA VAL A 93 13.63 -3.25 -4.16
C VAL A 93 12.45 -3.10 -5.11
N GLU A 94 12.64 -3.45 -6.38
CA GLU A 94 11.54 -3.63 -7.31
C GLU A 94 11.34 -5.14 -7.56
N ALA A 95 10.10 -5.59 -7.50
CA ALA A 95 9.71 -6.99 -7.77
C ALA A 95 8.83 -7.06 -9.02
N ILE A 96 9.13 -7.99 -9.92
CA ILE A 96 8.39 -8.13 -11.18
C ILE A 96 7.11 -8.94 -10.99
N GLN A 97 5.98 -8.38 -11.44
CA GLN A 97 4.69 -9.07 -11.48
C GLN A 97 3.96 -8.72 -12.78
N GLN A 98 3.55 -9.73 -13.55
CA GLN A 98 2.87 -9.51 -14.84
C GLN A 98 3.63 -8.55 -15.78
N ASP A 99 4.96 -8.72 -15.89
CA ASP A 99 5.88 -7.87 -16.67
C ASP A 99 6.00 -6.41 -16.21
N VAL A 100 5.46 -6.05 -15.04
CA VAL A 100 5.58 -4.73 -14.43
C VAL A 100 6.40 -4.82 -13.15
N TRP A 101 7.31 -3.87 -12.95
CA TRP A 101 8.15 -3.79 -11.76
C TRP A 101 7.49 -2.93 -10.68
N TYR A 102 7.16 -3.55 -9.55
CA TYR A 102 6.49 -2.89 -8.44
C TYR A 102 7.48 -2.59 -7.30
N PRO A 103 7.43 -1.40 -6.69
CA PRO A 103 8.25 -1.09 -5.53
C PRO A 103 7.81 -1.92 -4.32
N ALA A 104 8.78 -2.51 -3.63
CA ALA A 104 8.54 -3.33 -2.45
C ALA A 104 9.64 -3.14 -1.40
N TYR A 105 9.26 -3.33 -0.14
CA TYR A 105 10.15 -3.31 1.00
C TYR A 105 10.53 -4.73 1.42
N VAL A 106 11.82 -5.00 1.62
CA VAL A 106 12.31 -6.31 2.09
C VAL A 106 12.11 -6.42 3.61
N ASN A 107 11.16 -7.24 4.06
CA ASN A 107 10.97 -7.45 5.50
C ASN A 107 12.00 -8.41 6.09
N SER A 108 12.18 -9.56 5.45
CA SER A 108 13.09 -10.61 5.90
C SER A 108 13.47 -11.53 4.76
N VAL A 109 14.62 -12.20 4.90
CA VAL A 109 15.06 -13.27 4.00
C VAL A 109 15.11 -14.58 4.77
N THR A 110 14.59 -15.63 4.16
CA THR A 110 14.55 -16.98 4.73
C THR A 110 15.85 -17.72 4.42
N SER A 111 16.21 -18.75 5.18
CA SER A 111 17.39 -19.60 4.93
C SER A 111 17.43 -20.19 3.52
N ASP A 112 16.27 -20.32 2.86
CA ASP A 112 16.10 -20.81 1.50
C ASP A 112 16.31 -19.72 0.42
N ASN A 113 16.82 -18.54 0.80
CA ASN A 113 16.99 -17.35 -0.05
C ASN A 113 15.66 -16.80 -0.63
N ASP A 114 14.54 -17.10 0.02
CA ASP A 114 13.23 -16.53 -0.27
C ASP A 114 13.05 -15.20 0.48
N TYR A 115 12.67 -14.17 -0.26
CA TYR A 115 12.46 -12.81 0.22
C TYR A 115 11.00 -12.57 0.58
N ASN A 116 10.73 -12.19 1.82
CA ASN A 116 9.41 -11.74 2.26
C ASN A 116 9.27 -10.23 2.02
N LEU A 117 8.53 -9.85 0.97
CA LEU A 117 8.41 -8.47 0.52
C LEU A 117 7.04 -7.89 0.83
N THR A 118 6.98 -6.62 1.21
CA THR A 118 5.74 -5.83 1.31
C THR A 118 5.66 -4.84 0.15
N PHE A 119 4.63 -4.95 -0.69
CA PHE A 119 4.43 -4.04 -1.83
C PHE A 119 3.87 -2.70 -1.39
N LEU A 120 4.47 -1.61 -1.86
CA LEU A 120 3.98 -0.27 -1.63
C LEU A 120 2.67 -0.04 -2.44
N GLY A 121 1.73 0.73 -1.89
CA GLY A 121 0.43 1.03 -2.51
C GLY A 121 -0.62 -0.06 -2.30
N PHE A 122 -0.21 -1.32 -2.27
CA PHE A 122 -1.10 -2.46 -2.00
C PHE A 122 -1.08 -2.90 -0.52
N GLY A 123 0.05 -2.71 0.17
CA GLY A 123 0.25 -3.17 1.55
C GLY A 123 0.24 -4.69 1.70
N THR A 124 0.34 -5.43 0.60
CA THR A 124 0.34 -6.90 0.60
C THR A 124 1.75 -7.43 0.78
N THR A 125 1.91 -8.44 1.64
CA THR A 125 3.17 -9.14 1.84
C THR A 125 3.16 -10.49 1.11
N ALA A 126 4.23 -10.83 0.42
CA ALA A 126 4.37 -12.10 -0.29
C ALA A 126 5.83 -12.60 -0.34
N LYS A 127 6.00 -13.89 -0.59
CA LYS A 127 7.30 -14.55 -0.76
C LYS A 127 7.74 -14.49 -2.23
N TRP A 128 8.98 -14.09 -2.46
CA TRP A 128 9.57 -13.92 -3.78
C TRP A 128 10.96 -14.52 -3.84
N LYS A 129 11.33 -14.98 -5.03
CA LYS A 129 12.70 -15.40 -5.33
C LYS A 129 13.53 -14.23 -5.81
N GLU A 130 14.82 -14.30 -5.57
CA GLU A 130 15.80 -13.31 -5.98
C GLU A 130 15.74 -12.97 -7.49
N ASP A 131 15.50 -13.96 -8.36
CA ASP A 131 15.43 -13.77 -9.82
C ASP A 131 14.32 -12.80 -10.26
N ALA A 132 13.30 -12.62 -9.43
CA ALA A 132 12.19 -11.72 -9.68
C ALA A 132 12.41 -10.32 -9.08
N LEU A 133 13.58 -10.05 -8.49
CA LEU A 133 13.90 -8.82 -7.77
C LEU A 133 15.03 -8.06 -8.45
N ARG A 134 14.99 -6.73 -8.34
CA ARG A 134 16.11 -5.86 -8.72
C ARG A 134 16.25 -4.69 -7.76
N ALA A 135 17.45 -4.12 -7.71
CA ALA A 135 17.70 -2.88 -6.98
C ALA A 135 16.96 -1.72 -7.65
N ILE A 136 16.50 -0.75 -6.85
CA ILE A 136 15.99 0.51 -7.38
C ILE A 136 17.17 1.34 -7.86
N GLU A 137 17.14 1.75 -9.12
CA GLU A 137 18.14 2.67 -9.67
C GLU A 137 17.90 4.09 -9.15
N VAL A 138 18.85 4.60 -8.38
CA VAL A 138 18.80 5.95 -7.81
C VAL A 138 19.86 6.83 -8.48
N ASP A 139 19.42 7.93 -9.07
CA ASP A 139 20.32 8.99 -9.51
C ASP A 139 20.78 9.78 -8.27
N VAL A 140 22.02 9.55 -7.87
CA VAL A 140 22.63 10.11 -6.66
C VAL A 140 22.62 11.65 -6.68
N GLU A 141 22.78 12.28 -7.85
CA GLU A 141 22.83 13.74 -7.95
C GLU A 141 21.46 14.38 -7.70
N GLN A 142 20.40 13.71 -8.15
CA GLN A 142 19.04 14.18 -7.94
C GLN A 142 18.56 13.85 -6.52
N ALA A 143 18.92 12.68 -6.00
CA ALA A 143 18.62 12.29 -4.63
C ALA A 143 19.29 13.21 -3.61
N ALA A 144 20.51 13.70 -3.88
CA ALA A 144 21.21 14.66 -3.01
C ALA A 144 20.53 16.04 -2.91
N LYS A 145 19.68 16.38 -3.89
CA LYS A 145 18.91 17.64 -3.90
C LYS A 145 17.57 17.51 -3.17
N LEU A 146 17.17 16.30 -2.81
CA LEU A 146 15.98 16.09 -1.99
C LEU A 146 16.32 16.29 -0.52
N PRO A 147 15.38 16.86 0.25
CA PRO A 147 15.52 16.90 1.70
C PRO A 147 15.49 15.47 2.27
N PRO A 148 16.12 15.24 3.44
CA PRO A 148 16.06 13.97 4.15
C PRO A 148 14.62 13.46 4.33
N LYS A 149 14.47 12.14 4.49
CA LYS A 149 13.15 11.48 4.64
C LYS A 149 12.31 12.12 5.75
N GLU A 150 12.95 12.60 6.82
CA GLU A 150 12.34 13.19 8.00
C GLU A 150 11.83 14.63 7.78
N ASP A 151 12.44 15.36 6.84
CA ASP A 151 12.11 16.77 6.55
C ASP A 151 11.02 16.91 5.48
N ILE A 152 10.62 15.78 4.88
CA ILE A 152 9.57 15.74 3.88
C ILE A 152 8.20 15.88 4.56
N VAL A 153 7.48 16.92 4.16
CA VAL A 153 6.14 17.24 4.70
C VAL A 153 5.04 17.10 3.65
N GLU A 154 3.81 16.89 4.13
CA GLU A 154 2.61 16.90 3.30
C GLU A 154 2.46 18.24 2.57
N GLY A 155 2.07 18.19 1.29
CA GLY A 155 1.95 19.34 0.40
C GLY A 155 3.22 19.70 -0.36
N MET A 156 4.38 19.12 -0.02
CA MET A 156 5.63 19.36 -0.75
C MET A 156 5.48 18.96 -2.21
N LYS A 157 5.87 19.86 -3.12
CA LYS A 157 5.92 19.60 -4.56
C LYS A 157 7.24 18.92 -4.89
N CYS A 158 7.16 17.83 -5.64
CA CYS A 158 8.30 17.04 -6.07
C CYS A 158 7.96 16.34 -7.39
N GLN A 159 8.85 15.48 -7.86
CA GLN A 159 8.55 14.55 -8.94
C GLN A 159 8.70 13.12 -8.42
N ALA A 160 7.97 12.19 -9.00
CA ALA A 160 8.07 10.78 -8.64
C ALA A 160 8.04 9.88 -9.88
N LYS A 161 8.86 8.83 -9.86
CA LYS A 161 8.78 7.73 -10.84
C LYS A 161 7.47 6.97 -10.66
N TYR A 162 6.71 6.78 -11.74
CA TYR A 162 5.52 5.94 -11.74
C TYR A 162 5.90 4.50 -12.09
N TYR A 163 5.40 3.52 -11.34
CA TYR A 163 5.89 2.13 -11.44
C TYR A 163 5.50 1.42 -12.75
N VAL A 164 4.39 1.82 -13.38
CA VAL A 164 3.86 1.15 -14.58
C VAL A 164 4.72 1.41 -15.81
N ASP A 165 5.09 2.67 -16.03
CA ASP A 165 5.84 3.12 -17.21
C ASP A 165 7.28 3.52 -16.88
N ALA A 166 7.67 3.50 -15.60
CA ALA A 166 8.95 3.98 -15.10
C ALA A 166 9.25 5.46 -15.44
N VAL A 167 8.23 6.26 -15.78
CA VAL A 167 8.37 7.66 -16.15
C VAL A 167 8.20 8.55 -14.92
N ILE A 168 8.98 9.65 -14.87
CA ILE A 168 8.93 10.62 -13.78
C ILE A 168 7.87 11.68 -14.09
N TYR A 169 6.95 11.91 -13.14
CA TYR A 169 5.89 12.89 -13.27
C TYR A 169 5.89 13.88 -12.09
N PRO A 170 5.44 15.13 -12.31
CA PRO A 170 5.24 16.08 -11.21
C PRO A 170 4.11 15.62 -10.29
N CYS A 171 4.37 15.69 -9.00
CA CYS A 171 3.43 15.31 -7.96
C CYS A 171 3.54 16.19 -6.71
N SER A 172 2.53 16.11 -5.86
CA SER A 172 2.60 16.62 -4.49
C SER A 172 2.44 15.51 -3.49
N ILE A 173 3.22 15.55 -2.42
CA ILE A 173 3.10 14.62 -1.30
C ILE A 173 1.78 14.92 -0.57
N THR A 174 1.00 13.89 -0.33
CA THR A 174 -0.30 14.00 0.34
C THR A 174 -0.27 13.41 1.75
N LYS A 175 0.56 12.39 1.97
CA LYS A 175 0.72 11.75 3.26
C LYS A 175 2.10 11.08 3.35
N VAL A 176 2.72 11.15 4.52
CA VAL A 176 3.95 10.38 4.83
C VAL A 176 3.54 9.03 5.43
N THR A 177 4.07 7.93 4.91
CA THR A 177 3.85 6.58 5.42
C THR A 177 5.15 6.03 6.05
N GLU A 178 5.07 4.92 6.77
CA GLU A 178 6.23 4.27 7.40
C GLU A 178 7.28 3.84 6.35
N LEU A 179 6.83 3.21 5.27
CA LEU A 179 7.70 2.66 4.22
C LEU A 179 8.02 3.66 3.09
N GLY A 180 7.21 4.70 2.91
CA GLY A 180 7.32 5.61 1.76
C GLY A 180 6.40 6.82 1.86
N PHE A 181 5.92 7.30 0.72
CA PHE A 181 5.15 8.54 0.62
C PHE A 181 3.96 8.37 -0.32
N GLN A 182 2.78 8.78 0.14
CA GLN A 182 1.61 8.89 -0.72
C GLN A 182 1.73 10.18 -1.53
N VAL A 183 1.89 10.06 -2.85
CA VAL A 183 1.97 11.18 -3.79
C VAL A 183 0.70 11.28 -4.62
N LEU A 184 0.31 12.51 -4.99
CA LEU A 184 -0.75 12.82 -5.94
C LEU A 184 -0.12 13.39 -7.22
N PHE A 185 -0.29 12.69 -8.34
CA PHE A 185 0.23 13.14 -9.63
C PHE A 185 -0.64 14.25 -10.22
N ASP A 186 -0.02 15.39 -10.56
CA ASP A 186 -0.74 16.61 -10.95
C ASP A 186 -1.46 16.47 -12.32
N GLY A 187 -0.93 15.64 -13.22
CA GLY A 187 -1.50 15.46 -14.56
C GLY A 187 -2.78 14.62 -14.60
N TYR A 188 -2.81 13.54 -13.82
CA TYR A 188 -3.88 12.53 -13.89
C TYR A 188 -4.77 12.49 -12.65
N GLY A 189 -4.34 13.09 -11.53
CA GLY A 189 -5.07 13.09 -10.26
C GLY A 189 -5.08 11.72 -9.57
N ASN A 190 -4.22 10.80 -9.98
CA ASN A 190 -4.03 9.51 -9.34
C ASN A 190 -3.14 9.68 -8.11
N SER A 191 -3.47 8.97 -7.03
CA SER A 191 -2.63 8.88 -5.85
C SER A 191 -1.98 7.50 -5.78
N GLU A 192 -0.68 7.47 -5.50
CA GLU A 192 0.12 6.24 -5.39
C GLU A 192 1.05 6.34 -4.19
N GLU A 193 1.42 5.22 -3.60
CA GLU A 193 2.44 5.17 -2.55
C GLU A 193 3.78 4.76 -3.16
N VAL A 194 4.78 5.62 -3.04
CA VAL A 194 6.09 5.45 -3.67
C VAL A 194 7.22 5.43 -2.63
N PRO A 195 8.32 4.70 -2.91
CA PRO A 195 9.55 4.78 -2.11
C PRO A 195 10.14 6.19 -2.07
N TYR A 196 11.02 6.46 -1.10
CA TYR A 196 11.85 7.67 -1.12
C TYR A 196 12.72 7.74 -2.39
N GLU A 197 13.20 6.58 -2.84
CA GLU A 197 14.09 6.36 -3.97
C GLU A 197 13.47 6.75 -5.31
N TYR A 198 12.13 6.75 -5.39
CA TYR A 198 11.37 7.20 -6.55
C TYR A 198 11.17 8.70 -6.58
N LEU A 199 11.33 9.38 -5.44
CA LEU A 199 11.21 10.82 -5.39
C LEU A 199 12.39 11.47 -6.09
N ARG A 200 12.11 12.62 -6.68
CA ARG A 200 13.06 13.54 -7.29
C ARG A 200 12.69 14.97 -6.88
N PRO A 201 13.67 15.88 -6.78
CA PRO A 201 13.42 17.26 -6.41
C PRO A 201 12.42 17.88 -7.40
N ALA A 202 11.64 18.86 -6.96
CA ALA A 202 10.84 19.64 -7.89
C ALA A 202 11.77 20.22 -8.96
N ALA A 203 11.50 19.93 -10.24
CA ALA A 203 12.28 20.51 -11.32
C ALA A 203 12.26 22.04 -11.16
N ALA A 204 13.44 22.63 -11.02
CA ALA A 204 13.61 24.06 -11.21
C ALA A 204 13.12 24.36 -12.64
N PRO A 205 12.36 25.45 -12.85
CA PRO A 205 11.93 25.82 -14.20
C PRO A 205 13.16 26.29 -14.99
N LEU A 206 13.84 25.35 -15.66
CA LEU A 206 14.81 25.61 -16.71
C LEU A 206 14.34 24.85 -17.95
N GLU A 207 13.97 25.63 -18.96
CA GLU A 207 13.29 25.21 -20.17
C GLU A 207 14.21 24.44 -21.14
N ALA A 208 13.62 23.46 -21.81
CA ALA A 208 13.94 22.97 -23.16
C ALA A 208 12.86 21.92 -23.54
N GLU A 209 12.05 21.99 -24.60
CA GLU A 209 11.94 22.88 -25.76
C GLU A 209 10.53 22.74 -26.41
N VAL A 210 9.91 23.89 -26.74
CA VAL A 210 8.85 24.23 -27.75
C VAL A 210 7.59 23.34 -27.92
N SER A 211 6.35 23.86 -27.87
CA SER A 211 5.91 25.11 -28.52
C SER A 211 4.55 25.66 -28.03
N THR A 212 4.61 26.92 -27.53
CA THR A 212 3.74 28.12 -27.77
C THR A 212 2.20 28.03 -27.58
N ALA A 213 1.46 29.00 -27.02
CA ALA A 213 1.67 30.36 -26.52
C ALA A 213 0.44 30.74 -25.65
N ALA A 214 0.62 31.26 -24.43
CA ALA A 214 0.47 32.65 -24.00
C ALA A 214 -0.91 33.33 -24.21
N ALA A 215 -1.58 33.67 -23.09
CA ALA A 215 -2.11 35.02 -22.83
C ALA A 215 -2.57 35.15 -21.37
N GLU A 216 -2.07 36.20 -20.73
CA GLU A 216 -2.29 36.66 -19.37
C GLU A 216 -3.69 37.28 -19.21
N ASN A 217 -4.25 37.26 -17.99
CA ASN A 217 -4.63 38.53 -17.36
C ASN A 217 -4.86 38.42 -15.86
N SER A 218 -4.21 39.36 -15.17
CA SER A 218 -4.42 39.77 -13.79
C SER A 218 -5.74 40.55 -13.64
N ILE A 219 -6.28 40.60 -12.41
CA ILE A 219 -6.89 41.77 -11.73
C ILE A 219 -7.89 41.31 -10.64
N THR A 220 -7.45 41.55 -9.40
CA THR A 220 -8.13 42.07 -8.19
C THR A 220 -9.65 41.89 -7.98
N ASN A 221 -10.04 41.49 -6.76
CA ASN A 221 -10.71 42.41 -5.83
C ASN A 221 -10.79 41.85 -4.40
N THR A 222 -10.30 42.69 -3.48
CA THR A 222 -10.58 42.77 -2.04
C THR A 222 -12.01 43.26 -1.78
N VAL A 223 -12.68 42.74 -0.73
CA VAL A 223 -13.27 43.51 0.41
C VAL A 223 -14.21 42.63 1.26
N ASP A 224 -13.78 42.47 2.52
CA ASP A 224 -14.48 42.52 3.82
C ASP A 224 -15.80 41.79 4.11
N GLY A 225 -15.80 41.11 5.26
CA GLY A 225 -17.01 40.82 6.03
C GLY A 225 -16.92 39.67 7.03
N ALA A 226 -16.15 39.83 8.12
CA ALA A 226 -16.44 39.18 9.41
C ALA A 226 -17.22 40.18 10.30
N PRO A 227 -17.82 39.84 11.47
CA PRO A 227 -17.73 38.59 12.24
C PRO A 227 -19.05 38.08 12.90
N ALA A 228 -18.95 36.97 13.64
CA ALA A 228 -19.51 36.71 15.00
C ALA A 228 -20.32 35.39 15.21
N ASN A 229 -19.67 34.48 15.96
CA ASN A 229 -20.09 33.71 17.15
C ASN A 229 -21.34 32.79 17.18
N GLY A 230 -21.14 31.56 17.72
CA GLY A 230 -22.16 30.87 18.54
C GLY A 230 -22.24 29.32 18.48
N ASP A 231 -21.36 28.64 19.22
CA ASP A 231 -21.52 27.40 20.01
C ASP A 231 -22.30 26.11 19.58
N THR A 232 -21.55 25.00 19.67
CA THR A 232 -21.87 23.65 20.21
C THR A 232 -22.92 22.74 19.55
N ALA A 233 -22.48 21.58 19.04
CA ALA A 233 -22.92 20.23 19.45
C ALA A 233 -22.28 19.11 18.60
N THR A 234 -21.70 18.13 19.30
CA THR A 234 -20.93 16.98 18.81
C THR A 234 -21.77 15.97 18.01
N ALA A 235 -21.39 15.69 16.76
CA ALA A 235 -21.91 14.59 15.94
C ALA A 235 -20.75 13.69 15.44
N PRO A 236 -20.91 12.35 15.41
CA PRO A 236 -19.83 11.45 15.04
C PRO A 236 -19.54 11.51 13.54
N LYS A 237 -18.28 11.78 13.20
CA LYS A 237 -17.73 11.87 11.83
C LYS A 237 -17.77 10.50 11.15
N VAL A 238 -18.59 10.36 10.11
CA VAL A 238 -18.34 9.38 9.04
C VAL A 238 -17.53 10.14 7.98
N ALA A 239 -16.38 9.58 7.55
CA ALA A 239 -15.47 10.23 6.62
C ALA A 239 -16.21 10.68 5.33
N PRO A 240 -15.89 11.86 4.77
CA PRO A 240 -16.58 12.36 3.58
C PRO A 240 -16.31 11.44 2.38
N ALA A 241 -17.35 11.18 1.58
CA ALA A 241 -17.23 10.40 0.33
C ALA A 241 -16.20 11.05 -0.61
N VAL A 242 -15.37 10.23 -1.25
CA VAL A 242 -14.35 10.69 -2.21
C VAL A 242 -15.06 11.24 -3.46
N ILE A 243 -15.16 12.56 -3.57
CA ILE A 243 -15.77 13.26 -4.70
C ILE A 243 -14.72 13.44 -5.80
N HIS A 244 -14.91 12.81 -6.96
CA HIS A 244 -14.04 13.04 -8.11
C HIS A 244 -14.39 14.38 -8.77
N LYS A 245 -13.49 15.37 -8.68
CA LYS A 245 -13.69 16.68 -9.30
C LYS A 245 -13.74 16.53 -10.84
N PRO A 246 -14.68 17.20 -11.54
CA PRO A 246 -14.80 17.10 -13.00
C PRO A 246 -13.56 17.69 -13.69
N ILE A 247 -13.11 17.06 -14.78
CA ILE A 247 -11.94 17.49 -15.56
C ILE A 247 -12.29 18.82 -16.22
N LYS A 248 -11.56 19.90 -15.93
CA LYS A 248 -11.75 21.21 -16.60
C LYS A 248 -11.44 21.06 -18.08
N ILE A 249 -12.36 21.50 -18.94
CA ILE A 249 -12.18 21.44 -20.40
C ILE A 249 -11.11 22.46 -20.79
N PRO A 250 -9.96 22.05 -21.37
CA PRO A 250 -8.90 22.97 -21.74
C PRO A 250 -9.31 23.85 -22.92
N GLU A 251 -8.91 25.12 -22.86
CA GLU A 251 -9.22 26.19 -23.82
C GLU A 251 -8.64 25.94 -25.22
N ASN A 252 -7.59 25.12 -25.33
CA ASN A 252 -6.95 24.70 -26.59
C ASN A 252 -7.85 23.81 -27.50
N LEU A 253 -9.07 23.50 -27.09
CA LEU A 253 -10.08 22.80 -27.90
C LEU A 253 -11.22 23.72 -28.37
N GLN A 254 -11.17 25.03 -28.10
CA GLN A 254 -12.16 25.96 -28.63
C GLN A 254 -12.02 26.07 -30.17
N ILE A 255 -13.16 26.09 -30.84
CA ILE A 255 -13.24 26.12 -32.31
C ILE A 255 -13.07 27.57 -32.74
N LEU A 256 -11.89 27.94 -33.26
CA LEU A 256 -11.70 29.23 -33.90
C LEU A 256 -12.36 29.24 -35.28
N PRO A 257 -12.94 30.37 -35.73
CA PRO A 257 -13.51 30.50 -37.08
C PRO A 257 -12.51 30.18 -38.21
N THR A 258 -11.21 30.31 -37.95
CA THR A 258 -10.10 30.19 -38.90
C THR A 258 -9.65 28.75 -39.23
N ASP A 259 -10.07 27.73 -38.47
CA ASP A 259 -9.61 26.33 -38.64
C ASP A 259 -10.31 25.57 -39.80
N THR A 260 -9.59 24.64 -40.43
CA THR A 260 -10.07 23.72 -41.48
C THR A 260 -11.20 22.79 -40.98
N GLU A 261 -12.20 22.44 -41.79
CA GLU A 261 -13.40 21.67 -41.37
C GLU A 261 -13.06 20.34 -40.68
N ALA A 262 -12.00 19.66 -41.12
CA ALA A 262 -11.51 18.41 -40.55
C ALA A 262 -10.95 18.58 -39.11
N GLU A 263 -10.32 19.72 -38.80
CA GLU A 263 -9.77 20.01 -37.47
C GLU A 263 -10.86 20.45 -36.50
N LYS A 264 -11.86 21.18 -37.00
CA LYS A 264 -13.07 21.56 -36.25
C LYS A 264 -13.85 20.31 -35.81
N GLU A 265 -13.95 19.30 -36.66
CA GLU A 265 -14.61 18.04 -36.31
C GLU A 265 -13.79 17.21 -35.30
N ARG A 266 -12.46 17.14 -35.45
CA ARG A 266 -11.58 16.49 -34.48
C ARG A 266 -11.69 17.13 -33.09
N LYS A 267 -11.69 18.46 -33.01
CA LYS A 267 -11.87 19.22 -31.77
C LYS A 267 -13.27 18.98 -31.17
N ARG A 268 -14.33 19.03 -31.98
CA ARG A 268 -15.71 18.75 -31.55
C ARG A 268 -15.90 17.33 -31.01
N LYS A 269 -15.28 16.33 -31.64
CA LYS A 269 -15.32 14.92 -31.19
C LYS A 269 -14.61 14.73 -29.85
N ARG A 270 -13.43 15.34 -29.68
CA ARG A 270 -12.70 15.33 -28.41
C ARG A 270 -13.47 16.06 -27.30
N LEU A 271 -14.11 17.20 -27.62
CA LEU A 271 -14.93 17.95 -26.67
C LEU A 271 -16.16 17.14 -26.20
N ARG A 272 -16.83 16.43 -27.11
CA ARG A 272 -17.95 15.53 -26.79
C ARG A 272 -17.50 14.36 -25.90
N ALA A 273 -16.33 13.78 -26.18
CA ALA A 273 -15.76 12.70 -25.37
C ALA A 273 -15.44 13.17 -23.93
N ILE A 274 -14.81 14.33 -23.78
CA ILE A 274 -14.50 14.93 -22.47
C ILE A 274 -15.79 15.25 -21.70
N LYS A 275 -16.80 15.84 -22.37
CA LYS A 275 -18.10 16.15 -21.76
C LYS A 275 -18.85 14.87 -21.34
N SER A 276 -18.77 13.82 -22.15
CA SER A 276 -19.34 12.50 -21.82
C SER A 276 -18.65 11.87 -20.61
N LEU A 277 -17.32 11.95 -20.55
CA LEU A 277 -16.52 11.44 -19.44
C LEU A 277 -16.85 12.18 -18.13
N ASN A 278 -16.97 13.51 -18.17
CA ASN A 278 -17.39 14.31 -17.02
C ASN A 278 -18.83 13.98 -16.57
N ARG A 279 -19.74 13.69 -17.51
CA ARG A 279 -21.09 13.23 -17.19
C ARG A 279 -21.08 11.89 -16.47
N HIS A 280 -20.28 10.92 -16.92
CA HIS A 280 -20.15 9.62 -16.26
C HIS A 280 -19.56 9.75 -14.86
N LYS A 281 -18.48 10.54 -14.70
CA LYS A 281 -17.87 10.81 -13.40
C LYS A 281 -18.85 11.44 -12.40
N ASN A 282 -19.71 12.36 -12.84
CA ASN A 282 -20.74 12.94 -11.97
C ASN A 282 -21.78 11.90 -11.54
N ILE A 283 -22.20 11.03 -12.46
CA ILE A 283 -23.15 9.95 -12.14
C ILE A 283 -22.53 8.96 -11.13
N ASP A 284 -21.25 8.62 -11.28
CA ASP A 284 -20.56 7.72 -10.35
C ASP A 284 -20.33 8.35 -8.98
N ASN A 285 -20.03 9.65 -8.93
CA ASN A 285 -20.00 10.40 -7.67
C ASN A 285 -21.38 10.36 -6.97
N GLU A 286 -22.46 10.62 -7.70
CA GLU A 286 -23.82 10.57 -7.14
C GLU A 286 -24.18 9.15 -6.64
N ARG A 287 -23.76 8.10 -7.36
CA ARG A 287 -23.93 6.71 -6.91
C ARG A 287 -23.15 6.44 -5.63
N ASN A 288 -21.89 6.88 -5.56
CA ASN A 288 -21.04 6.67 -4.39
C ASN A 288 -21.55 7.43 -3.16
N ILE A 289 -22.03 8.67 -3.34
CA ILE A 289 -22.68 9.46 -2.27
C ILE A 289 -23.93 8.72 -1.77
N LYS A 290 -24.81 8.27 -2.67
CA LYS A 290 -26.03 7.53 -2.28
C LYS A 290 -25.70 6.22 -1.56
N GLN A 291 -24.65 5.51 -1.98
CA GLN A 291 -24.18 4.30 -1.28
C GLN A 291 -23.64 4.63 0.11
N HIS A 292 -22.85 5.70 0.23
CA HIS A 292 -22.30 6.15 1.50
C HIS A 292 -23.40 6.59 2.47
N ASP A 293 -24.38 7.35 2.00
CA ASP A 293 -25.55 7.78 2.78
C ASP A 293 -26.41 6.59 3.22
N TRP A 294 -26.57 5.59 2.35
CA TRP A 294 -27.31 4.37 2.69
C TRP A 294 -26.58 3.52 3.73
N LYS A 295 -25.25 3.37 3.60
CA LYS A 295 -24.41 2.74 4.62
C LYS A 295 -24.50 3.49 5.95
N ALA A 296 -24.41 4.82 5.93
CA ALA A 296 -24.55 5.65 7.13
C ALA A 296 -25.94 5.52 7.78
N PHE A 297 -27.00 5.40 6.97
CA PHE A 297 -28.35 5.12 7.45
C PHE A 297 -28.45 3.75 8.14
N GLN A 298 -27.85 2.69 7.56
CA GLN A 298 -27.77 1.37 8.21
C GLN A 298 -27.01 1.41 9.54
N TYR A 299 -25.86 2.10 9.60
CA TYR A 299 -25.10 2.25 10.85
C TYR A 299 -25.88 3.06 11.90
N LYS A 300 -26.62 4.11 11.49
CA LYS A 300 -27.51 4.86 12.40
C LYS A 300 -28.68 4.01 12.90
N ALA A 301 -29.26 3.17 12.06
CA ALA A 301 -30.33 2.23 12.44
C ALA A 301 -29.81 1.13 13.40
N LYS A 302 -28.58 0.65 13.21
CA LYS A 302 -27.92 -0.33 14.10
C LYS A 302 -27.52 0.28 15.45
N LYS A 303 -27.08 1.54 15.46
CA LYS A 303 -26.67 2.29 16.67
C LYS A 303 -27.86 2.75 17.51
N LYS A 304 -28.99 3.10 16.87
CA LYS A 304 -30.29 3.29 17.55
C LYS A 304 -30.89 1.92 17.82
N GLY A 305 -30.27 1.17 18.74
CA GLY A 305 -30.68 -0.18 19.11
C GLY A 305 -32.20 -0.27 19.18
N LEU A 306 -32.76 -1.19 18.40
CA LEU A 306 -34.17 -1.52 18.38
C LEU A 306 -34.58 -1.85 19.82
N ARG A 307 -35.10 -0.86 20.54
CA ARG A 307 -35.75 -1.08 21.83
C ARG A 307 -36.93 -1.97 21.53
N LYS A 308 -36.80 -3.24 21.91
CA LYS A 308 -37.87 -4.22 21.93
C LYS A 308 -39.05 -3.59 22.67
N GLY A 309 -40.07 -3.12 21.93
CA GLY A 309 -41.38 -2.81 22.49
C GLY A 309 -41.87 -1.36 22.50
N VAL A 310 -41.51 -0.48 21.56
CA VAL A 310 -42.33 0.74 21.32
C VAL A 310 -42.75 0.83 19.85
N SER A 311 -44.04 0.59 19.67
CA SER A 311 -44.83 0.69 18.45
C SER A 311 -44.63 2.03 17.74
N GLY A 312 -44.22 1.97 16.48
CA GLY A 312 -44.25 3.08 15.53
C GLY A 312 -44.65 2.56 14.15
N VAL A 313 -45.94 2.34 13.95
CA VAL A 313 -46.75 2.28 12.70
C VAL A 313 -46.17 1.57 11.45
N LEU A 314 -45.07 0.82 11.55
CA LEU A 314 -44.52 0.04 10.43
C LEU A 314 -43.87 -1.26 10.88
N SER A 315 -44.40 -1.86 11.94
CA SER A 315 -44.08 -3.24 12.27
C SER A 315 -45.39 -3.98 12.50
N LYS A 316 -45.67 -4.93 11.60
CA LYS A 316 -46.69 -5.99 11.68
C LYS A 316 -47.99 -5.74 10.91
N ARG A 317 -47.91 -5.77 9.57
CA ARG A 317 -48.88 -6.52 8.74
C ARG A 317 -48.26 -6.83 7.37
N GLY A 318 -48.34 -8.11 6.98
CA GLY A 318 -48.22 -8.56 5.60
C GLY A 318 -46.84 -9.05 5.18
N SER A 319 -46.78 -10.28 4.70
CA SER A 319 -45.66 -10.82 3.91
C SER A 319 -45.16 -9.80 2.89
N SER A 320 -43.85 -9.59 2.84
CA SER A 320 -43.17 -8.76 1.84
C SER A 320 -43.62 -9.13 0.42
N MET A 321 -43.92 -8.13 -0.42
CA MET A 321 -44.21 -8.30 -1.86
C MET A 321 -43.04 -8.91 -2.66
N PHE A 322 -41.91 -9.16 -2.01
CA PHE A 322 -40.73 -9.83 -2.57
C PHE A 322 -40.31 -11.06 -1.74
N ALA A 323 -41.15 -11.53 -0.83
CA ALA A 323 -40.91 -12.80 -0.14
C ALA A 323 -41.08 -13.93 -1.16
N SER A 324 -40.01 -14.70 -1.40
CA SER A 324 -40.12 -15.90 -2.22
C SER A 324 -41.03 -16.90 -1.52
N PRO A 325 -42.01 -17.49 -2.22
CA PRO A 325 -42.85 -18.52 -1.63
C PRO A 325 -42.02 -19.77 -1.32
N ASP A 326 -42.33 -20.45 -0.20
CA ASP A 326 -41.59 -21.61 0.31
C ASP A 326 -41.75 -22.90 -0.54
N THR A 327 -42.15 -22.79 -1.82
CA THR A 327 -42.30 -23.92 -2.74
C THR A 327 -41.23 -23.93 -3.83
N VAL A 328 -40.72 -25.13 -4.12
CA VAL A 328 -39.49 -25.42 -4.92
C VAL A 328 -39.60 -25.07 -6.42
N GLN A 329 -40.71 -24.48 -6.89
CA GLN A 329 -40.90 -24.07 -8.29
C GLN A 329 -41.34 -22.59 -8.46
N GLY A 330 -41.32 -21.78 -7.39
CA GLY A 330 -41.74 -20.37 -7.46
C GLY A 330 -40.72 -19.44 -8.12
N ARG A 331 -40.92 -19.10 -9.40
CA ARG A 331 -40.14 -18.07 -10.10
C ARG A 331 -40.80 -16.69 -9.90
N VAL A 332 -40.14 -15.79 -9.16
CA VAL A 332 -40.62 -14.42 -8.92
C VAL A 332 -40.04 -13.49 -9.98
N GLY A 333 -40.87 -13.05 -10.92
CA GLY A 333 -40.53 -12.01 -11.89
C GLY A 333 -40.99 -10.63 -11.42
N VAL A 334 -40.13 -9.62 -11.52
CA VAL A 334 -40.53 -8.21 -11.46
C VAL A 334 -41.04 -7.83 -12.84
N VAL A 335 -42.36 -7.81 -13.03
CA VAL A 335 -42.98 -7.15 -14.18
C VAL A 335 -42.90 -5.64 -13.97
N GLY A 336 -42.09 -4.92 -14.77
CA GLY A 336 -42.25 -3.47 -14.92
C GLY A 336 -41.01 -2.60 -15.12
N SER A 337 -39.80 -3.04 -14.80
CA SER A 337 -38.58 -2.30 -15.17
C SER A 337 -37.52 -3.29 -15.64
N GLY A 338 -37.41 -3.43 -16.96
CA GLY A 338 -36.54 -4.39 -17.67
C GLY A 338 -35.04 -4.20 -17.49
N GLN A 339 -34.58 -3.78 -16.32
CA GLN A 339 -33.18 -3.71 -15.98
C GLN A 339 -33.00 -4.20 -14.54
N GLY A 340 -32.72 -5.49 -14.40
CA GLY A 340 -32.28 -6.07 -13.13
C GLY A 340 -30.99 -5.40 -12.66
N MET A 341 -30.83 -5.27 -11.35
CA MET A 341 -29.57 -4.85 -10.74
C MET A 341 -28.49 -5.83 -11.19
N THR A 342 -27.43 -5.35 -11.83
CA THR A 342 -26.29 -6.19 -12.19
C THR A 342 -25.58 -6.59 -10.90
N ASP A 343 -25.72 -7.85 -10.49
CA ASP A 343 -24.92 -8.39 -9.39
C ASP A 343 -23.44 -8.35 -9.79
N PHE A 344 -22.65 -7.67 -8.96
CA PHE A 344 -21.21 -7.65 -9.10
C PHE A 344 -20.69 -9.03 -8.72
N GLN A 345 -20.14 -9.77 -9.69
CA GLN A 345 -19.48 -11.02 -9.38
C GLN A 345 -18.22 -10.73 -8.57
N ASP A 346 -18.25 -11.10 -7.28
CA ASP A 346 -17.05 -11.15 -6.45
C ASP A 346 -16.15 -12.26 -7.03
N THR A 347 -15.07 -11.87 -7.71
CA THR A 347 -14.13 -12.79 -8.37
C THR A 347 -13.32 -13.62 -7.37
N ARG A 348 -13.51 -13.43 -6.06
CA ARG A 348 -12.79 -14.16 -5.00
C ARG A 348 -13.32 -15.55 -4.67
N ILE A 349 -14.38 -16.03 -5.33
CA ILE A 349 -14.90 -17.39 -5.11
C ILE A 349 -15.09 -18.14 -6.43
N LYS A 350 -13.99 -18.41 -7.14
CA LYS A 350 -13.93 -19.53 -8.08
C LYS A 350 -13.19 -20.69 -7.42
N LYS A 351 -13.95 -21.53 -6.70
CA LYS A 351 -13.46 -22.88 -6.38
C LYS A 351 -13.35 -23.65 -7.69
N PHE A 352 -12.13 -23.98 -8.09
CA PHE A 352 -11.89 -24.99 -9.12
C PHE A 352 -12.47 -26.31 -8.63
N LYS A 353 -13.48 -26.83 -9.34
CA LYS A 353 -13.96 -28.19 -9.15
C LYS A 353 -13.12 -29.06 -10.08
N GLN A 354 -12.25 -29.89 -9.49
CA GLN A 354 -11.62 -31.00 -10.20
C GLN A 354 -12.72 -31.96 -10.66
N ALA A 355 -12.66 -32.33 -11.94
CA ALA A 355 -13.21 -33.54 -12.50
C ALA A 355 -12.15 -34.10 -13.45
#